data_AF-A0A7X7F350-F1
#
_entry.id   AF-A0A7X7F350-F1
#
_cell.length_a   1.000
_cell.length_b   1.000
_cell.length_c   1.000
_cell.angle_alpha   90.00
_cell.angle_beta   90.00
_cell.angle_gamma   90.00
#
_symmetry.space_group_name_H-M   'P 1'
#
loop_
_entity.id
_entity.type
_entity.pdbx_description
1 polymer ?
#
loop_
_entity_poly.entity_id
_entity_poly.type
_entity_poly.pdbx_seq_one_letter_code
_entity_poly.pdbx_strand_id
1 'polypeptide(L)' 'MVKLTLREKESIQEAVRRFRKLVERSGLKKEMRRREYYEKPSETKRRARLRAERRSRRTRLLQGV' A
#
# COMPACT_ATOMS: atom_id res chain seq x y z
N MET A 1 9.21 -7.27 1.84
CA MET A 1 9.26 -8.19 2.99
C MET A 1 8.97 -7.38 4.24
N VAL A 2 7.99 -7.77 5.06
CA VAL A 2 7.62 -7.03 6.28
C VAL A 2 8.37 -7.64 7.46
N LYS A 3 9.23 -6.86 8.12
CA LYS A 3 9.96 -7.26 9.33
C LYS A 3 9.45 -6.41 10.50
N LEU A 4 9.07 -7.06 11.60
CA LEU A 4 8.73 -6.40 12.86
C LEU A 4 9.78 -6.79 13.90
N THR A 5 10.39 -5.79 14.55
CA THR A 5 11.21 -5.98 15.73
C THR A 5 10.36 -5.75 16.98
N LEU A 6 10.34 -6.73 17.89
CA LEU A 6 9.66 -6.62 19.17
C LEU A 6 10.41 -5.62 20.06
N ARG A 7 9.68 -4.75 20.77
CA ARG A 7 10.27 -3.88 21.79
C ARG A 7 10.08 -4.51 23.17
N GLU A 8 10.99 -4.23 24.10
CA GLU A 8 11.07 -4.89 25.41
C GLU A 8 9.86 -4.68 26.33
N LYS A 9 9.03 -3.66 26.08
CA LYS A 9 7.83 -3.32 26.88
C LYS A 9 6.51 -3.54 26.15
N GLU A 10 6.48 -4.23 25.02
CA GLU A 10 5.25 -4.43 24.26
C GLU A 10 4.55 -5.74 24.60
N SER A 11 3.24 -5.68 24.78
CA SER A 11 2.41 -6.88 24.88
C SER A 11 2.33 -7.60 23.53
N ILE A 12 2.22 -8.93 23.55
CA ILE A 12 2.08 -9.78 22.35
C ILE A 12 0.94 -9.26 21.45
N GLN A 13 -0.17 -8.83 22.04
CA GLN A 13 -1.32 -8.32 21.28
C GLN A 13 -1.00 -7.02 20.53
N GLU A 14 -0.19 -6.14 21.10
CA GLU A 14 0.21 -4.87 20.48
C GLU A 14 1.19 -5.11 19.32
N ALA A 15 2.10 -6.08 19.48
CA ALA A 15 2.98 -6.52 18.40
C ALA A 15 2.18 -7.05 17.21
N VAL A 16 1.16 -7.88 17.44
CA VAL A 16 0.27 -8.39 16.38
C VAL A 16 -0.49 -7.26 15.69
N ARG A 17 -1.01 -6.28 16.44
CA ARG A 17 -1.69 -5.11 15.86
C ARG A 17 -0.76 -4.29 14.96
N ARG A 18 0.49 -4.05 15.38
CA ARG A 18 1.48 -3.34 14.54
C ARG A 18 1.89 -4.14 13.33
N PHE A 19 2.09 -5.45 13.47
CA PHE A 19 2.36 -6.34 12.34
C PHE A 19 1.25 -6.24 11.30
N ARG A 20 -0.02 -6.32 11.73
CA ARG A 20 -1.18 -6.19 10.83
C ARG A 20 -1.19 -4.85 10.11
N LYS A 21 -0.96 -3.75 10.83
CA LYS A 21 -0.82 -2.41 10.23
C LYS A 21 0.33 -2.32 9.23
N LEU A 22 1.48 -2.92 9.52
CA LEU A 22 2.63 -2.95 8.61
C LEU A 22 2.34 -3.76 7.35
N VAL A 23 1.68 -4.91 7.48
CA VAL A 23 1.23 -5.73 6.34
C VAL A 23 0.23 -4.96 5.47
N GLU A 24 -0.74 -4.29 6.08
CA GLU A 24 -1.70 -3.45 5.36
C GLU A 24 -1.01 -2.28 4.65
N ARG A 25 -0.08 -1.59 5.32
CA ARG A 25 0.70 -0.48 4.74
C ARG A 25 1.63 -0.93 3.62
N SER A 26 2.20 -2.13 3.71
CA SER A 26 3.08 -2.69 2.68
C SER A 26 2.35 -2.91 1.35
N GLY A 27 1.02 -2.98 1.37
CA GLY A 27 0.23 -3.18 0.16
C GLY A 27 0.34 -4.58 -0.44
N LEU A 28 0.93 -5.54 0.29
CA LEU A 28 1.12 -6.94 -0.14
C LEU A 28 -0.14 -7.55 -0.76
N LYS A 29 -1.30 -7.40 -0.11
CA LYS A 29 -2.59 -7.90 -0.64
C LYS A 29 -2.96 -7.30 -1.99
N LYS A 30 -2.67 -6.01 -2.19
CA LYS A 30 -2.94 -5.31 -3.46
C LYS A 30 -1.98 -5.75 -4.56
N GLU A 31 -0.75 -6.06 -4.19
CA GLU A 31 0.24 -6.57 -5.13
C GLU A 31 -0.05 -8.01 -5.55
N MET A 32 -0.46 -8.88 -4.61
CA MET A 32 -0.94 -10.24 -4.92
C MET A 32 -2.06 -10.19 -5.97
N ARG A 33 -3.11 -9.40 -5.74
CA ARG A 33 -4.22 -9.23 -6.70
C ARG A 33 -3.79 -8.68 -8.06
N ARG A 34 -2.71 -7.90 -8.12
CA ARG A 34 -2.17 -7.39 -9.39
C ARG A 34 -1.43 -8.48 -10.17
N ARG A 35 -0.83 -9.44 -9.47
CA ARG A 35 -0.01 -10.51 -10.05
C ARG A 35 -0.78 -11.81 -10.29
N GLU A 36 -2.05 -11.89 -9.86
CA GLU A 36 -2.92 -13.06 -10.07
C GLU A 36 -3.13 -13.39 -11.56
N TYR A 37 -3.06 -12.39 -12.44
CA TYR A 37 -3.21 -12.57 -13.89
C TYR A 37 -2.17 -11.74 -14.65
N TYR A 38 -1.86 -12.17 -15.86
CA TYR A 38 -1.02 -11.39 -16.76
C TYR A 38 -1.76 -10.11 -17.18
N GLU A 39 -1.15 -8.97 -16.89
CA GLU A 39 -1.60 -7.68 -17.39
C GLU A 39 -0.68 -7.24 -18.53
N LYS A 40 -1.26 -6.90 -19.69
CA LYS A 40 -0.49 -6.37 -20.82
C LYS A 40 0.27 -5.09 -20.39
N PRO A 41 1.51 -4.87 -20.86
CA PRO A 41 2.30 -3.69 -20.48
C PRO A 41 1.58 -2.35 -20.74
N SER A 42 0.75 -2.28 -21.78
CA SER A 42 -0.07 -1.10 -22.10
C SER A 42 -1.08 -0.78 -20.99
N GLU A 43 -1.80 -1.79 -20.48
CA GLU A 43 -2.77 -1.64 -19.41
C GLU A 43 -2.09 -1.27 -18.09
N THR A 44 -0.93 -1.86 -17.79
CA THR A 44 -0.14 -1.46 -16.62
C THR A 44 0.30 0.01 -16.68
N LYS A 45 0.76 0.49 -17.85
CA LYS A 45 1.13 1.90 -18.07
C LYS A 45 -0.09 2.83 -17.92
N ARG A 46 -1.23 2.47 -18.53
CA ARG A 46 -2.50 3.21 -18.43
C ARG A 46 -2.97 3.33 -16.99
N ARG A 47 -2.96 2.21 -16.26
CA ARG A 47 -3.32 2.14 -14.83
C ARG A 47 -2.38 2.99 -13.96
N ALA A 48 -1.09 3.02 -14.25
CA ALA A 48 -0.12 3.85 -13.55
C ALA A 48 -0.40 5.36 -13.75
N ARG A 49 -0.66 5.78 -15.00
CA ARG A 49 -1.04 7.16 -15.33
C ARG A 49 -2.29 7.61 -14.58
N LEU A 50 -3.37 6.83 -14.65
CA LEU A 50 -4.63 7.12 -13.95
C LEU A 50 -4.45 7.22 -12.43
N ARG A 51 -3.58 6.38 -11.85
CA ARG A 51 -3.26 6.44 -10.41
C ARG A 51 -2.45 7.69 -10.03
N ALA A 52 -1.57 8.16 -10.90
CA ALA A 52 -0.83 9.40 -10.68
C ALA A 52 -1.75 10.62 -10.77
N GLU A 53 -2.62 10.65 -11.78
CA GLU A 53 -3.62 11.71 -11.96
C GLU A 53 -4.57 11.81 -10.76
N ARG A 54 -5.15 10.67 -10.32
CA ARG A 54 -5.99 10.63 -9.12
C ARG A 54 -5.28 11.12 -7.86
N ARG A 55 -3.99 10.78 -7.70
CA ARG A 55 -3.16 11.28 -6.58
C ARG A 55 -2.97 12.79 -6.67
N SER A 56 -2.60 13.31 -7.84
CA SER A 56 -2.41 14.75 -8.06
C SER A 56 -3.70 15.54 -7.81
N ARG A 57 -4.85 15.04 -8.29
CA ARG A 57 -6.15 15.66 -8.05
C ARG A 57 -6.49 15.71 -6.56
N ARG A 58 -6.26 14.62 -5.83
CA ARG A 58 -6.47 14.58 -4.38
C ARG A 58 -5.55 15.55 -3.65
N THR A 59 -4.27 15.64 -4.04
CA THR A 59 -3.34 16.60 -3.43
C THR A 59 -3.79 18.04 -3.68
N ARG A 60 -4.21 18.39 -4.90
CA ARG A 60 -4.72 19.72 -5.23
C ARG A 60 -5.96 20.10 -4.40
N LEU A 61 -6.94 19.19 -4.31
CA LEU A 61 -8.15 19.41 -3.51
C LEU A 61 -7.85 19.60 -2.01
N LEU A 62 -6.82 18.94 -1.49
CA LEU A 62 -6.39 19.09 -0.09
C LEU A 62 -5.56 20.36 0.15
N GLN A 63 -4.91 20.89 -0.89
CA GLN A 63 -4.06 22.07 -0.81
C GLN A 63 -4.80 23.40 -1.03
N GLY A 64 -6.12 23.36 -1.25
CA GLY A 64 -6.95 24.57 -1.22
C GLY A 64 -6.45 25.68 -2.14
N VAL A 65 -6.34 25.38 -3.44
CA VAL A 65 -6.41 26.39 -4.51
C VAL A 65 -7.70 26.14 -5.28
#